data_AF-A0A6I5C346-F1
#
_entry.id   AF-A0A6I5C346-F1
#
_cell.length_a   1.000
_cell.length_b   1.000
_cell.length_c   1.000
_cell.angle_alpha   90.00
_cell.angle_beta   90.00
_cell.angle_gamma   90.00
#
_symmetry.space_group_name_H-M   'P 1'
#
loop_
_entity.id
_entity.type
_entity.pdbx_description
1 polymer ?
#
loop_
_entity_poly.entity_id
_entity_poly.type
_entity_poly.pdbx_seq_one_letter_code
_entity_poly.pdbx_strand_id
1 'polypeptide(L)'
;RPLTAFDGAAARAAHRRAVAEPGITRACRVLTDWVWDPLTLRLLCAVVAVWLVRRAAAWRTAAWLVGTCALGTLLQQGLKAALGRDRPVWPDPVDSAAYASFPSGHAMTATVVCGLFLRLLHQCVTGRGPWSAALALAVLSVAGVGLTRVWLGVHWPSDVLGGWLLGAAVVAAACAVPNGWPRAGIERRSLS
;
A
#
# COMPACT_ATOMS: atom_id res chain seq x y z
N ARG A 1 -18.23 2.78 -22.98
CA ARG A 1 -16.76 2.92 -22.74
C ARG A 1 -16.21 1.58 -22.28
N PRO A 2 -15.14 1.03 -22.89
CA PRO A 2 -14.68 -0.34 -22.62
C PRO A 2 -14.14 -0.55 -21.19
N LEU A 3 -13.47 0.45 -20.61
CA LEU A 3 -12.95 0.39 -19.23
C LEU A 3 -14.06 0.25 -18.18
N THR A 4 -15.14 1.01 -18.31
CA THR A 4 -16.29 0.93 -17.37
C THR A 4 -17.03 -0.40 -17.51
N ALA A 5 -17.04 -1.00 -18.70
CA ALA A 5 -17.63 -2.31 -18.93
C ALA A 5 -16.80 -3.44 -18.29
N PHE A 6 -15.47 -3.38 -18.40
CA PHE A 6 -14.56 -4.31 -17.74
C PHE A 6 -14.64 -4.19 -16.21
N ASP A 7 -14.54 -2.97 -15.67
CA ASP A 7 -14.69 -2.70 -14.23
C ASP A 7 -16.01 -3.29 -13.71
N GLY A 8 -17.11 -3.06 -14.43
CA GLY A 8 -18.42 -3.60 -14.11
C GLY A 8 -18.47 -5.13 -14.14
N ALA A 9 -17.91 -5.77 -15.16
CA ALA A 9 -17.92 -7.22 -15.29
C ALA A 9 -17.10 -7.91 -14.19
N ALA A 10 -15.89 -7.42 -13.94
CA ALA A 10 -14.99 -7.93 -12.90
C ALA A 10 -15.59 -7.75 -11.50
N ALA A 11 -16.10 -6.56 -11.19
CA ALA A 11 -16.71 -6.28 -9.89
C ALA A 11 -17.99 -7.10 -9.65
N ARG A 12 -18.85 -7.28 -10.66
CA ARG A 12 -20.02 -8.17 -10.58
C ARG A 12 -19.64 -9.63 -10.35
N ALA A 13 -18.63 -10.12 -11.06
CA ALA A 13 -18.16 -11.50 -10.90
C ALA A 13 -17.58 -11.75 -9.50
N ALA A 14 -16.80 -10.79 -9.00
CA ALA A 14 -16.25 -10.82 -7.65
C ALA A 14 -17.36 -10.78 -6.59
N HIS A 15 -18.31 -9.86 -6.71
CA HIS A 15 -19.43 -9.71 -5.78
C HIS A 15 -20.29 -10.98 -5.69
N ARG A 16 -20.65 -11.59 -6.84
CA ARG A 16 -21.41 -12.87 -6.85
C ARG A 16 -20.69 -13.97 -6.08
N ARG A 17 -19.37 -14.10 -6.23
CA ARG A 17 -18.58 -15.08 -5.48
C ARG A 17 -18.45 -14.72 -4.01
N ALA A 18 -18.31 -13.43 -3.69
CA ALA A 18 -18.23 -12.97 -2.30
C ALA A 18 -19.51 -13.27 -1.51
N VAL A 19 -20.68 -13.18 -2.15
CA VAL A 19 -21.96 -13.57 -1.55
C VAL A 19 -22.08 -15.09 -1.42
N ALA A 20 -21.62 -15.84 -2.43
CA ALA A 20 -21.67 -17.31 -2.42
C ALA A 20 -20.70 -17.97 -1.43
N GLU A 21 -19.61 -17.27 -1.05
CA GLU A 21 -18.53 -17.81 -0.20
C GLU A 21 -18.31 -16.97 1.08
N PRO A 22 -19.20 -17.06 2.09
CA PRO A 22 -19.14 -16.22 3.28
C PRO A 22 -17.86 -16.40 4.11
N GLY A 23 -17.28 -17.61 4.10
CA GLY A 23 -16.04 -17.92 4.79
C GLY A 23 -14.84 -17.15 4.23
N ILE A 24 -14.69 -17.14 2.90
CA ILE A 24 -13.64 -16.38 2.20
C ILE A 24 -13.86 -14.89 2.42
N THR A 25 -15.10 -14.41 2.30
CA THR A 25 -15.43 -13.00 2.53
C THR A 25 -15.09 -12.55 3.95
N ARG A 26 -15.35 -13.38 4.96
CA ARG A 26 -14.95 -13.09 6.36
C ARG A 26 -13.42 -13.03 6.50
N ALA A 27 -12.68 -13.97 5.91
CA ALA A 27 -11.23 -13.94 5.92
C ALA A 27 -10.67 -12.68 5.23
N CYS A 28 -11.23 -12.29 4.08
CA CYS A 28 -10.86 -11.06 3.38
C CYS A 28 -11.12 -9.80 4.22
N ARG A 29 -12.24 -9.75 4.97
CA ARG A 29 -12.52 -8.65 5.90
C ARG A 29 -11.49 -8.59 7.02
N VAL A 30 -11.24 -9.70 7.71
CA VAL A 30 -10.24 -9.73 8.80
C VAL A 30 -8.87 -9.30 8.30
N LEU A 31 -8.43 -9.79 7.13
CA LEU A 31 -7.16 -9.38 6.55
C LEU A 31 -7.14 -7.90 6.19
N THR A 32 -8.18 -7.36 5.56
CA THR A 32 -8.20 -5.94 5.15
C THR A 32 -8.37 -4.97 6.32
N ASP A 33 -9.09 -5.38 7.38
CA ASP A 33 -9.43 -4.50 8.51
C ASP A 33 -8.37 -4.51 9.61
N TRP A 34 -7.56 -5.58 9.70
CA TRP A 34 -6.53 -5.70 10.74
C TRP A 34 -5.12 -5.62 10.17
N VAL A 35 -4.80 -6.43 9.16
CA VAL A 35 -3.43 -6.59 8.66
C VAL A 35 -3.09 -5.54 7.61
N TRP A 36 -4.01 -5.32 6.68
CA TRP A 36 -3.84 -4.43 5.53
C TRP A 36 -4.57 -3.10 5.68
N ASP A 37 -5.02 -2.81 6.90
CA ASP A 37 -5.67 -1.55 7.20
C ASP A 37 -4.65 -0.38 7.10
N PRO A 38 -5.02 0.73 6.43
CA PRO A 38 -4.13 1.88 6.27
C PRO A 38 -3.66 2.48 7.59
N LEU A 39 -4.48 2.47 8.65
CA LEU A 39 -4.06 2.95 9.97
C LEU A 39 -3.03 2.00 10.56
N THR A 40 -3.24 0.68 10.50
CA THR A 40 -2.24 -0.31 10.94
C THR A 40 -0.89 -0.08 10.25
N LEU A 41 -0.88 0.07 8.92
CA LEU A 41 0.36 0.30 8.16
C LEU A 41 1.03 1.64 8.51
N ARG A 42 0.25 2.69 8.76
CA ARG A 42 0.77 4.00 9.19
C ARG A 42 1.33 3.96 10.61
N LEU A 43 0.68 3.25 11.53
CA LEU A 43 1.18 3.03 12.88
C LEU A 43 2.49 2.25 12.85
N LEU A 44 2.59 1.24 11.99
CA LEU A 44 3.84 0.51 11.77
C LEU A 44 4.95 1.44 11.26
N CYS A 45 4.66 2.34 10.30
CA CYS A 45 5.61 3.37 9.88
C CYS A 45 6.02 4.29 11.03
N ALA A 46 5.09 4.69 11.89
CA ALA A 46 5.37 5.54 13.04
C ALA A 46 6.29 4.83 14.05
N VAL A 47 6.04 3.56 14.35
CA VAL A 47 6.90 2.73 15.20
C VAL A 47 8.31 2.63 14.63
N VAL A 48 8.43 2.36 13.33
CA VAL A 48 9.74 2.32 12.64
C VAL A 48 10.42 3.68 12.68
N ALA A 49 9.70 4.78 12.46
CA ALA A 49 10.26 6.13 12.55
C ALA A 49 10.79 6.45 13.96
N VAL A 50 10.03 6.12 15.01
CA VAL A 50 10.46 6.27 16.40
C VAL A 50 11.70 5.42 16.68
N TRP A 51 11.75 4.18 16.19
CA TRP A 51 12.92 3.33 16.32
C TRP A 51 14.15 3.92 15.61
N LEU A 52 13.99 4.42 14.37
CA LEU A 52 15.06 5.06 13.60
C LEU A 52 15.67 6.26 14.36
N VAL A 53 14.83 7.08 15.01
CA VAL A 53 15.28 8.21 15.83
C VAL A 53 15.97 7.73 17.10
N ARG A 54 15.31 6.84 17.87
CA ARG A 54 15.74 6.50 19.23
C ARG A 54 16.88 5.49 19.31
N ARG A 55 17.00 4.60 18.32
CA ARG A 55 17.93 3.47 18.36
C ARG A 55 19.03 3.57 17.31
N ALA A 56 18.75 4.21 16.18
CA ALA A 56 19.70 4.30 15.08
C ALA A 56 20.22 5.71 14.82
N ALA A 57 19.81 6.70 15.63
CA ALA A 57 20.19 8.12 15.47
C ALA A 57 19.95 8.69 14.06
N ALA A 58 19.03 8.09 13.28
CA ALA A 58 18.82 8.41 11.88
C ALA A 58 17.56 9.24 11.66
N TRP A 59 17.54 10.42 12.28
CA TRP A 59 16.40 11.33 12.21
C TRP A 59 16.07 11.75 10.77
N ARG A 60 17.06 11.87 9.88
CA ARG A 60 16.86 12.18 8.45
C ARG A 60 16.07 11.08 7.73
N THR A 61 16.39 9.81 8.01
CA THR A 61 15.67 8.66 7.45
C THR A 61 14.25 8.56 7.99
N ALA A 62 14.06 8.87 9.28
CA ALA A 62 12.74 8.95 9.89
C ALA A 62 11.89 10.07 9.27
N ALA A 63 12.46 11.27 9.09
CA ALA A 63 11.81 12.39 8.44
C ALA A 63 11.46 12.08 6.98
N TRP A 64 12.35 11.43 6.24
CA TRP A 64 12.10 10.97 4.87
C TRP A 64 10.93 9.96 4.81
N LEU A 65 10.89 8.99 5.73
CA LEU A 65 9.83 7.97 5.81
C LEU A 65 8.47 8.62 6.10
N VAL A 66 8.40 9.44 7.16
CA VAL A 66 7.15 10.12 7.58
C VAL A 66 6.71 11.11 6.51
N GLY A 67 7.63 11.92 5.97
CA GLY A 67 7.35 12.90 4.93
C GLY A 67 6.82 12.26 3.65
N THR A 68 7.35 11.10 3.24
CA THR A 68 6.86 10.37 2.07
C THR A 68 5.45 9.82 2.30
N CYS A 69 5.18 9.24 3.48
CA CYS A 69 3.84 8.77 3.84
C CYS A 69 2.81 9.92 3.90
N ALA A 70 3.22 11.08 4.42
CA ALA A 70 2.40 12.28 4.45
C ALA A 70 2.10 12.79 3.02
N LEU A 71 3.11 12.88 2.16
CA LEU A 71 2.94 13.26 0.75
C LEU A 71 1.98 12.31 0.02
N GLY A 72 2.15 11.00 0.19
CA GLY A 72 1.24 10.02 -0.39
C GLY A 72 -0.20 10.21 0.08
N THR A 73 -0.41 10.48 1.37
CA THR A 73 -1.74 10.77 1.92
C THR A 73 -2.34 12.05 1.33
N LEU A 74 -1.55 13.12 1.22
CA LEU A 74 -2.02 14.39 0.64
C LEU A 74 -2.41 14.24 -0.83
N LEU A 75 -1.57 13.58 -1.63
CA LEU A 75 -1.88 13.30 -3.04
C LEU A 75 -3.15 12.47 -3.19
N GLN A 76 -3.31 11.46 -2.35
CA GLN A 76 -4.51 10.63 -2.34
C GLN A 76 -5.77 11.45 -2.03
N GLN A 77 -5.75 12.27 -0.98
CA GLN A 77 -6.91 13.09 -0.59
C GLN A 77 -7.21 14.18 -1.62
N GLY A 78 -6.17 14.81 -2.17
CA GLY A 78 -6.32 15.80 -3.24
C GLY A 78 -6.97 15.19 -4.48
N LEU A 79 -6.54 14.00 -4.89
CA LEU A 79 -7.10 13.33 -6.06
C LEU A 79 -8.54 12.84 -5.82
N LYS A 80 -8.85 12.40 -4.59
CA LYS A 80 -10.23 12.09 -4.18
C LYS A 80 -11.14 13.30 -4.25
N ALA A 81 -10.69 14.44 -3.74
CA ALA A 81 -11.44 15.69 -3.77
C ALA A 81 -11.63 16.21 -5.20
N ALA A 82 -10.63 16.04 -6.08
CA ALA A 82 -10.69 16.51 -7.45
C ALA A 82 -11.59 15.65 -8.36
N LEU A 83 -11.58 14.32 -8.19
CA LEU A 83 -12.29 13.42 -9.11
C LEU A 83 -13.69 13.01 -8.65
N GLY A 84 -13.95 12.99 -7.33
CA GLY A 84 -15.30 12.73 -6.80
C GLY A 84 -15.97 11.44 -7.29
N ARG A 85 -15.20 10.42 -7.69
CA ARG A 85 -15.76 9.22 -8.33
C ARG A 85 -16.64 8.40 -7.37
N ASP A 86 -17.82 8.04 -7.83
CA ASP A 86 -18.75 7.18 -7.10
C ASP A 86 -18.22 5.74 -6.92
N ARG A 87 -18.61 5.11 -5.81
CA ARG A 87 -18.29 3.70 -5.50
C ARG A 87 -19.30 2.75 -6.17
N PRO A 88 -18.94 1.46 -6.32
CA PRO A 88 -19.93 0.44 -6.64
C PRO A 88 -21.02 0.38 -5.55
N VAL A 89 -22.29 0.43 -5.95
CA VAL A 89 -23.44 0.24 -5.07
C VAL A 89 -24.08 -1.10 -5.42
N TRP A 90 -24.25 -1.97 -4.42
CA TRP A 90 -24.78 -3.33 -4.60
C TRP A 90 -26.12 -3.49 -3.85
N PRO A 91 -27.04 -4.33 -4.35
CA PRO A 91 -28.28 -4.66 -3.64
C PRO A 91 -28.04 -5.29 -2.27
N ASP A 92 -27.01 -6.14 -2.14
CA ASP A 92 -26.62 -6.83 -0.90
C ASP A 92 -25.19 -6.43 -0.48
N PRO A 93 -24.96 -5.24 0.09
CA PRO A 93 -23.61 -4.74 0.36
C PRO A 93 -22.91 -5.59 1.44
N VAL A 94 -21.77 -6.16 1.07
CA VAL A 94 -20.88 -6.91 1.97
C VAL A 94 -19.78 -6.05 2.60
N ASP A 95 -19.69 -4.75 2.30
CA ASP A 95 -18.90 -3.77 3.03
C ASP A 95 -19.31 -2.37 2.54
N SER A 96 -19.10 -1.31 3.32
CA SER A 96 -19.51 0.05 2.96
C SER A 96 -18.46 1.07 3.35
N ALA A 97 -18.18 2.03 2.45
CA ALA A 97 -17.27 3.15 2.71
C ALA A 97 -17.87 4.44 2.15
N ALA A 98 -17.97 5.48 2.98
CA ALA A 98 -18.74 6.70 2.69
C ALA A 98 -18.02 7.75 1.81
N TYR A 99 -16.76 7.51 1.42
CA TYR A 99 -15.90 8.51 0.75
C TYR A 99 -15.52 8.12 -0.68
N ALA A 100 -15.13 9.07 -1.53
CA ALA A 100 -14.76 8.88 -2.94
C ALA A 100 -13.93 7.59 -3.21
N SER A 101 -14.26 6.91 -4.32
CA SER A 101 -13.76 5.58 -4.69
C SER A 101 -12.32 5.61 -5.21
N PHE A 102 -11.95 6.65 -5.95
CA PHE A 102 -10.66 6.74 -6.63
C PHE A 102 -9.73 7.77 -5.98
N PRO A 103 -8.44 7.46 -5.78
CA PRO A 103 -7.82 6.12 -5.87
C PRO A 103 -8.08 5.28 -4.60
N SER A 104 -7.87 3.97 -4.69
CA SER A 104 -7.99 3.07 -3.53
C SER A 104 -6.91 3.39 -2.49
N GLY A 105 -7.34 3.85 -1.32
CA GLY A 105 -6.41 4.26 -0.27
C GLY A 105 -5.69 3.10 0.42
N HIS A 106 -6.33 1.93 0.47
CA HIS A 106 -5.68 0.69 0.91
C HIS A 106 -4.56 0.30 -0.05
N ALA A 107 -4.87 0.24 -1.36
CA ALA A 107 -3.90 -0.14 -2.38
C ALA A 107 -2.71 0.83 -2.42
N MET A 108 -2.96 2.14 -2.36
CA MET A 108 -1.92 3.15 -2.33
C MET A 108 -1.07 3.08 -1.06
N THR A 109 -1.69 3.01 0.12
CA THR A 109 -0.96 2.94 1.40
C THR A 109 -0.09 1.68 1.47
N ALA A 110 -0.62 0.52 1.07
CA ALA A 110 0.15 -0.73 1.01
C ALA A 110 1.35 -0.60 0.07
N THR A 111 1.16 -0.04 -1.13
CA THR A 111 2.24 0.15 -2.11
C THR A 111 3.34 1.05 -1.56
N VAL A 112 2.97 2.18 -0.96
CA VAL A 112 3.94 3.14 -0.38
C VAL A 112 4.69 2.50 0.78
N VAL A 113 3.99 1.94 1.77
CA VAL A 113 4.63 1.40 2.98
C VAL A 113 5.53 0.22 2.64
N CYS A 114 5.05 -0.75 1.84
CA CYS A 114 5.87 -1.89 1.43
C CYS A 114 7.09 -1.43 0.60
N GLY A 115 6.92 -0.48 -0.31
CA GLY A 115 8.02 0.06 -1.12
C GLY A 115 9.10 0.77 -0.29
N LEU A 116 8.70 1.58 0.69
CA LEU A 116 9.63 2.26 1.60
C LEU A 116 10.37 1.26 2.49
N PHE A 117 9.70 0.23 2.99
CA PHE A 117 10.34 -0.82 3.77
C PHE A 117 11.31 -1.66 2.95
N LEU A 118 10.99 -1.99 1.70
CA LEU A 118 11.95 -2.59 0.78
C LEU A 118 13.18 -1.70 0.60
N ARG A 119 13.00 -0.39 0.44
CA ARG A 119 14.12 0.55 0.35
C ARG A 119 14.98 0.56 1.63
N LEU A 120 14.37 0.52 2.81
CA LEU A 120 15.09 0.44 4.08
C LEU A 120 15.84 -0.91 4.20
N LEU A 121 15.18 -2.02 3.92
CA LEU A 121 15.76 -3.36 3.98
C LEU A 121 16.94 -3.52 3.01
N HIS A 122 16.85 -2.95 1.80
CA HIS A 122 17.95 -2.97 0.83
C HIS A 122 19.24 -2.32 1.36
N GLN A 123 19.15 -1.44 2.36
CA GLN A 123 20.32 -0.78 2.94
C GLN A 123 20.97 -1.61 4.05
N CYS A 124 20.22 -2.53 4.66
CA CYS A 124 20.65 -3.35 5.79
C CYS A 124 20.97 -4.80 5.40
N VAL A 125 20.32 -5.33 4.37
CA VAL A 125 20.41 -6.73 3.95
C VAL A 125 21.36 -6.87 2.76
N THR A 126 22.35 -7.75 2.88
CA THR A 126 23.36 -8.02 1.83
C THR A 126 23.16 -9.34 1.09
N GLY A 127 22.19 -10.17 1.50
CA GLY A 127 21.94 -11.50 0.95
C GLY A 127 20.76 -11.56 -0.03
N ARG A 128 20.92 -12.33 -1.13
CA ARG A 128 19.85 -12.56 -2.12
C ARG A 128 18.61 -13.24 -1.54
N GLY A 129 18.79 -14.22 -0.64
CA GLY A 129 17.68 -14.96 -0.04
C GLY A 129 16.71 -14.07 0.75
N PRO A 130 17.17 -13.36 1.80
CA PRO A 130 16.31 -12.48 2.59
C PRO A 130 15.72 -11.34 1.77
N TRP A 131 16.45 -10.81 0.79
CA TRP A 131 15.93 -9.81 -0.15
C TRP A 131 14.77 -10.35 -1.00
N SER A 132 14.94 -11.52 -1.62
CA SER A 132 13.89 -12.15 -2.43
C SER A 132 12.65 -12.48 -1.60
N ALA A 133 12.83 -12.95 -0.36
CA ALA A 133 11.72 -13.20 0.55
C ALA A 133 10.96 -11.91 0.91
N ALA A 134 11.68 -10.82 1.22
CA ALA A 134 11.06 -9.53 1.49
C ALA A 134 10.31 -8.97 0.28
N LEU A 135 10.90 -9.08 -0.92
CA LEU A 135 10.27 -8.67 -2.17
C LEU A 135 8.99 -9.48 -2.44
N ALA A 136 9.05 -10.80 -2.28
CA ALA A 136 7.89 -11.67 -2.44
C ALA A 136 6.77 -11.30 -1.46
N LEU A 137 7.09 -11.10 -0.19
CA LEU A 137 6.12 -10.70 0.82
C LEU A 137 5.48 -9.34 0.52
N ALA A 138 6.27 -8.37 0.06
CA ALA A 138 5.77 -7.05 -0.33
C ALA A 138 4.82 -7.15 -1.53
N VAL A 139 5.19 -7.89 -2.58
CA VAL A 139 4.35 -8.09 -3.77
C VAL A 139 3.05 -8.79 -3.40
N LEU A 140 3.12 -9.88 -2.62
CA LEU A 140 1.95 -10.61 -2.15
C LEU A 140 1.03 -9.73 -1.30
N SER A 141 1.60 -8.88 -0.45
CA SER A 141 0.82 -7.96 0.39
C SER A 141 0.10 -6.93 -0.48
N VAL A 142 0.81 -6.24 -1.38
CA VAL A 142 0.23 -5.20 -2.25
C VAL A 142 -0.86 -5.77 -3.17
N ALA A 143 -0.61 -6.96 -3.74
CA ALA A 143 -1.58 -7.67 -4.56
C ALA A 143 -2.79 -8.11 -3.73
N GLY A 144 -2.56 -8.72 -2.56
CA GLY A 144 -3.60 -9.18 -1.64
C GLY A 144 -4.53 -8.05 -1.22
N VAL A 145 -3.98 -6.89 -0.83
CA VAL A 145 -4.76 -5.69 -0.50
C VAL A 145 -5.66 -5.29 -1.66
N GLY A 146 -5.13 -5.23 -2.89
CA GLY A 146 -5.93 -4.84 -4.05
C GLY A 146 -7.06 -5.81 -4.34
N LEU A 147 -6.76 -7.11 -4.30
CA LEU A 147 -7.73 -8.17 -4.56
C LEU A 147 -8.85 -8.20 -3.52
N THR A 148 -8.56 -8.03 -2.22
CA THR A 148 -9.61 -7.99 -1.19
C THR A 148 -10.55 -6.80 -1.37
N ARG A 149 -10.05 -5.62 -1.78
CA ARG A 149 -10.91 -4.46 -2.03
C ARG A 149 -11.84 -4.63 -3.23
N VAL A 150 -11.42 -5.37 -4.26
CA VAL A 150 -12.30 -5.74 -5.39
C VAL A 150 -13.28 -6.85 -4.96
N TRP A 151 -12.81 -7.85 -4.20
CA TRP A 151 -13.63 -8.95 -3.69
C TRP A 151 -14.79 -8.45 -2.82
N LEU A 152 -14.51 -7.53 -1.91
CA LEU A 152 -15.51 -6.91 -1.04
C LEU A 152 -16.43 -5.93 -1.78
N GLY A 153 -16.20 -5.70 -3.08
CA GLY A 153 -17.07 -4.88 -3.92
C GLY A 153 -17.02 -3.38 -3.61
N VAL A 154 -16.03 -2.94 -2.84
CA VAL A 154 -15.89 -1.55 -2.34
C VAL A 154 -15.09 -0.65 -3.27
N HIS A 155 -14.36 -1.22 -4.22
CA HIS A 155 -13.56 -0.51 -5.21
C HIS A 155 -13.67 -1.16 -6.60
N TRP A 156 -13.60 -0.34 -7.63
CA TRP A 156 -13.41 -0.82 -9.00
C TRP A 156 -11.97 -1.32 -9.19
N PRO A 157 -11.71 -2.30 -10.08
CA PRO A 157 -10.35 -2.68 -10.46
C PRO A 157 -9.49 -1.48 -10.89
N SER A 158 -10.08 -0.51 -11.61
CA SER A 158 -9.40 0.74 -11.96
C SER A 158 -8.93 1.56 -10.75
N ASP A 159 -9.66 1.54 -9.64
CA ASP A 159 -9.32 2.31 -8.43
C ASP A 159 -8.11 1.71 -7.71
N VAL A 160 -8.02 0.37 -7.73
CA VAL A 160 -6.89 -0.39 -7.20
C VAL A 160 -5.65 -0.14 -8.06
N LEU A 161 -5.80 -0.25 -9.38
CA LEU A 161 -4.70 0.03 -10.31
C LEU A 161 -4.21 1.47 -10.17
N GLY A 162 -5.12 2.45 -10.08
CA GLY A 162 -4.76 3.85 -9.84
C GLY A 162 -4.02 4.04 -8.50
N GLY A 163 -4.45 3.35 -7.45
CA GLY A 163 -3.76 3.34 -6.15
C GLY A 163 -2.34 2.75 -6.22
N TRP A 164 -2.16 1.63 -6.92
CA TRP A 164 -0.86 1.01 -7.13
C TRP A 164 0.08 1.91 -7.94
N LEU A 165 -0.39 2.48 -9.05
CA LEU A 165 0.42 3.34 -9.91
C LEU A 165 0.85 4.62 -9.20
N LEU A 166 -0.09 5.29 -8.51
CA LEU A 166 0.23 6.50 -7.76
C LEU A 166 1.17 6.20 -6.58
N GLY A 167 0.93 5.10 -5.86
CA GLY A 167 1.82 4.65 -4.79
C GLY A 167 3.23 4.33 -5.29
N ALA A 168 3.35 3.63 -6.42
CA ALA A 168 4.62 3.32 -7.05
C ALA A 168 5.37 4.58 -7.51
N ALA A 169 4.66 5.57 -8.06
CA ALA A 169 5.24 6.86 -8.42
C ALA A 169 5.81 7.61 -7.20
N VAL A 170 5.08 7.62 -6.08
CA VAL A 170 5.56 8.20 -4.81
C VAL A 170 6.80 7.47 -4.31
N VAL A 171 6.81 6.14 -4.33
CA VAL A 171 7.98 5.33 -3.92
C VAL A 171 9.18 5.60 -4.83
N ALA A 172 8.97 5.68 -6.15
CA ALA A 172 10.03 5.97 -7.11
C ALA A 172 10.65 7.35 -6.85
N ALA A 173 9.82 8.38 -6.65
CA ALA A 173 10.28 9.71 -6.27
C ALA A 173 11.05 9.70 -4.95
N ALA A 174 10.55 8.99 -3.94
CA ALA A 174 11.22 8.88 -2.64
C ALA A 174 12.58 8.17 -2.73
N CYS A 175 12.70 7.15 -3.59
CA CYS A 175 13.95 6.43 -3.84
C CYS A 175 15.03 7.28 -4.51
N ALA A 176 14.63 8.33 -5.24
CA ALA A 176 15.54 9.31 -5.82
C ALA A 176 16.10 10.30 -4.79
N VAL A 177 15.39 10.49 -3.66
CA VAL A 177 15.84 11.35 -2.56
C VAL A 177 16.78 10.58 -1.64
N PRO A 178 18.00 11.08 -1.36
CA PRO A 178 18.88 10.50 -0.35
C PRO A 178 18.24 10.60 1.05
N ASN A 179 18.04 9.45 1.70
CA ASN A 179 17.47 9.38 3.05
C ASN A 179 18.52 9.54 4.16
N GLY A 180 19.82 9.56 3.80
CA GLY A 180 20.94 9.74 4.74
C GLY A 180 21.32 8.49 5.54
N TRP A 181 20.73 7.33 5.27
CA TRP A 181 21.09 6.08 5.95
C TRP A 181 22.28 5.40 5.26
N PRO A 182 23.34 5.00 6.01
CA PRO A 182 24.50 4.32 5.42
C PRO A 182 24.14 2.95 4.85
N ARG A 183 24.67 2.60 3.67
CA ARG A 183 24.56 1.23 3.15
C ARG A 183 25.56 0.34 3.90
N ALA A 184 25.10 -0.80 4.43
CA ALA A 184 25.91 -1.75 5.21
C ALA A 184 27.16 -2.31 4.48
N GLY A 185 27.30 -2.07 3.18
CA GLY A 185 28.45 -2.47 2.36
C GLY A 185 29.49 -1.36 2.08
N ILE A 186 29.20 -0.08 2.34
CA ILE A 186 30.12 1.02 1.99
C ILE A 186 31.15 1.26 3.12
N GLU A 187 30.75 1.14 4.38
CA GLU A 187 31.63 1.40 5.54
C GLU A 187 32.74 0.36 5.72
N ARG A 188 32.55 -0.87 5.25
CA ARG A 188 33.60 -1.91 5.34
C ARG A 188 34.79 -1.69 4.40
N ARG A 189 34.65 -0.87 3.36
CA ARG A 189 35.72 -0.59 2.39
C ARG A 189 36.53 0.66 2.69
N SER A 190 36.10 1.52 3.62
CA SER A 190 36.87 2.69 4.03
C SER A 190 37.76 2.45 5.26
N LEU A 191 37.70 1.24 5.84
CA LEU A 191 38.46 0.83 7.01
C LEU A 191 39.42 -0.35 6.73
N SER A 192 39.61 -0.69 5.45
CA SER A 192 40.55 -1.71 4.94
C SER A 192 41.52 -1.08 3.97
#